data_AF-A0A7J7SSH3-F1
#
_entry.id   AF-A0A7J7SSH3-F1
#
_cell.length_a   1.000
_cell.length_b   1.000
_cell.length_c   1.000
_cell.angle_alpha   90.00
_cell.angle_beta   90.00
_cell.angle_gamma   90.00
#
_symmetry.space_group_name_H-M   'P 1'
#
loop_
_entity.id
_entity.type
_entity.pdbx_description
1 polymer ?
#
loop_
_entity_poly.entity_id
_entity_poly.type
_entity_poly.pdbx_seq_one_letter_code
_entity_poly.pdbx_strand_id
1 'polypeptide(L)'
;MLLWLLVFSALSLQAWGYSPQFSWNETQAREVSERLVDLFVGISQLIRKGRNDAPTIVSRKEWGARSQTCWAQLTPPVAYVITQQLTGMECQEQNVCSEKLRGLQAHSVYTKGWCDLAYNFLIGDDGRVYEGVGWNIQGLHTQGYNKVSLGLAFFGTKEGHSPSPAALSAAEDLIFYAIQKGHLSPWYIQPLLLKEEMCLAYQQPAMPRKACPSIIPRSEWEARETHCPQMSLPAKYVIIIHTAGTTCNTSADCQTRVRDIQSYHMDRLDFCDIGYHFLVGQDGGVYEGVGWNIQGSHTYGYNDIALGIAFIGNFVEKPPNAAALEAAQSLIQCAVDQGHLAPNYLLVGHSDVSQILSPGKALYNIISTWPHFKQ
;
A
#
# COMPACT_ATOMS: atom_id res chain seq x y z
N MET A 1 -9.00 33.17 30.11
CA MET A 1 -8.56 32.12 31.06
C MET A 1 -7.93 31.02 30.21
N LEU A 2 -6.64 31.19 29.89
CA LEU A 2 -5.49 30.38 30.36
C LEU A 2 -5.32 29.09 29.53
N LEU A 3 -4.54 29.08 28.44
CA LEU A 3 -3.06 28.95 28.27
C LEU A 3 -2.47 27.57 28.65
N TRP A 4 -1.71 27.00 27.69
CA TRP A 4 -0.49 26.15 27.78
C TRP A 4 -0.67 24.61 27.72
N LEU A 5 0.08 23.82 26.94
CA LEU A 5 1.44 23.95 26.39
C LEU A 5 1.69 23.12 25.10
N LEU A 6 2.55 23.69 24.25
CA LEU A 6 3.37 23.05 23.21
C LEU A 6 4.49 22.21 23.83
N VAL A 7 4.94 21.14 23.14
CA VAL A 7 6.32 20.65 23.24
C VAL A 7 6.88 20.47 21.82
N PHE A 8 7.77 21.39 21.45
CA PHE A 8 8.78 21.20 20.41
C PHE A 8 9.98 20.48 21.03
N SER A 9 10.64 19.62 20.24
CA SER A 9 12.06 19.33 20.43
C SER A 9 12.82 19.64 19.15
N ALA A 10 13.59 20.72 19.20
CA ALA A 10 14.64 21.06 18.24
C ALA A 10 15.98 21.05 18.98
N LEU A 11 16.94 20.28 18.48
CA LEU A 11 18.41 20.38 18.66
C LEU A 11 18.97 19.59 17.45
N SER A 12 19.76 20.09 16.49
CA SER A 12 20.64 21.25 16.31
C SER A 12 20.83 21.37 14.76
N LEU A 13 21.09 22.49 14.07
CA LEU A 13 22.02 23.60 14.28
C LEU A 13 21.54 24.81 13.45
N GLN A 14 21.76 26.00 14.01
CA GLN A 14 21.68 27.29 13.34
C GLN A 14 22.74 27.40 12.24
N ALA A 15 22.33 27.82 11.05
CA ALA A 15 23.07 28.82 10.27
C ALA A 15 22.16 29.44 9.19
N TRP A 16 22.02 30.77 9.23
CA TRP A 16 21.44 31.68 8.23
C TRP A 16 19.90 31.76 8.16
N GLY A 17 19.40 32.89 8.69
CA GLY A 17 17.99 33.23 8.80
C GLY A 17 17.35 33.67 7.48
N TYR A 18 16.06 33.42 7.38
CA TYR A 18 14.96 34.39 7.25
C TYR A 18 13.69 33.58 7.02
N SER A 19 12.76 33.60 7.99
CA SER A 19 11.37 33.18 7.74
C SER A 19 10.64 34.26 6.94
N PRO A 20 9.66 33.86 6.13
CA PRO A 20 8.30 34.28 6.41
C PRO A 20 7.35 33.10 6.56
N GLN A 21 6.39 33.29 7.46
CA GLN A 21 5.29 32.40 7.79
C GLN A 21 4.49 31.98 6.56
N PHE A 22 4.19 30.69 6.43
CA PHE A 22 3.10 30.21 5.59
C PHE A 22 2.26 29.21 6.39
N SER A 23 0.98 29.56 6.56
CA SER A 23 -0.06 28.68 7.08
C SER A 23 -0.42 27.65 6.02
N TRP A 24 -0.41 26.37 6.37
CA TRP A 24 -0.93 25.30 5.53
C TRP A 24 -2.46 25.31 5.55
N ASN A 25 -3.09 25.23 4.38
CA ASN A 25 -4.52 25.06 4.20
C ASN A 25 -4.80 23.57 3.90
N GLU A 26 -5.78 22.96 4.57
CA GLU A 26 -6.16 21.53 4.43
C GLU A 26 -6.49 21.10 2.99
N THR A 27 -6.78 22.06 2.11
CA THR A 27 -7.01 21.86 0.68
C THR A 27 -5.74 21.41 -0.06
N GLN A 28 -4.55 21.88 0.34
CA GLN A 28 -3.29 21.52 -0.33
C GLN A 28 -2.86 20.07 -0.05
N ALA A 29 -3.16 19.53 1.14
CA ALA A 29 -2.87 18.14 1.47
C ALA A 29 -3.78 17.16 0.70
N ARG A 30 -5.06 17.53 0.49
CA ARG A 30 -5.99 16.78 -0.36
C ARG A 30 -5.56 16.76 -1.83
N GLU A 31 -5.11 17.89 -2.36
CA GLU A 31 -4.70 18.02 -3.76
C GLU A 31 -3.45 17.18 -4.09
N VAL A 32 -2.54 16.99 -3.13
CA VAL A 32 -1.34 16.15 -3.26
C VAL A 32 -1.67 14.65 -3.35
N SER A 33 -2.62 14.19 -2.52
CA SER A 33 -3.13 12.82 -2.57
C SER A 33 -3.94 12.57 -3.84
N GLU A 34 -4.72 13.54 -4.30
CA GLU A 34 -5.52 13.43 -5.53
C GLU A 34 -4.62 13.33 -6.78
N ARG A 35 -3.51 14.08 -6.86
CA ARG A 35 -2.62 14.03 -8.03
C ARG A 35 -1.78 12.75 -8.16
N LEU A 36 -1.42 12.11 -7.05
CA LEU A 36 -0.84 10.76 -7.09
C LEU A 36 -1.90 9.74 -7.50
N VAL A 37 -3.14 9.90 -7.03
CA VAL A 37 -4.31 9.10 -7.46
C VAL A 37 -4.66 9.35 -8.95
N ASP A 38 -4.41 10.54 -9.50
CA ASP A 38 -4.65 10.88 -10.91
C ASP A 38 -3.68 10.21 -11.88
N LEU A 39 -2.46 9.89 -11.44
CA LEU A 39 -1.51 9.05 -12.20
C LEU A 39 -2.15 7.72 -12.61
N PHE A 40 -3.09 7.21 -11.81
CA PHE A 40 -3.82 5.97 -12.04
C PHE A 40 -5.02 6.11 -13.00
N VAL A 41 -5.64 7.30 -13.07
CA VAL A 41 -6.65 7.62 -14.10
C VAL A 41 -5.97 7.81 -15.45
N GLY A 42 -4.77 8.39 -15.46
CA GLY A 42 -3.95 8.58 -16.65
C GLY A 42 -3.64 7.29 -17.39
N ILE A 43 -3.16 6.24 -16.71
CA ILE A 43 -2.71 4.99 -17.36
C ILE A 43 -3.87 4.24 -18.04
N SER A 44 -5.05 4.18 -17.41
CA SER A 44 -6.23 3.56 -18.02
C SER A 44 -6.78 4.36 -19.22
N GLN A 45 -6.59 5.69 -19.24
CA GLN A 45 -6.86 6.54 -20.41
C GLN A 45 -5.76 6.48 -21.48
N LEU A 46 -4.49 6.27 -21.11
CA LEU A 46 -3.35 6.14 -22.02
C LEU A 46 -3.37 4.81 -22.77
N ILE A 47 -3.89 3.73 -22.17
CA ILE A 47 -4.20 2.49 -22.91
C ILE A 47 -5.17 2.77 -24.08
N ARG A 48 -6.01 3.81 -24.00
CA ARG A 48 -6.89 4.25 -25.10
C ARG A 48 -6.27 5.30 -26.04
N LYS A 49 -5.24 6.01 -25.61
CA LYS A 49 -4.61 7.10 -26.37
C LYS A 49 -3.20 6.64 -26.73
N GLY A 50 -3.03 6.06 -27.91
CA GLY A 50 -1.78 5.48 -28.41
C GLY A 50 -0.57 6.43 -28.37
N ARG A 51 -0.01 6.62 -27.18
CA ARG A 51 1.19 7.39 -26.90
C ARG A 51 2.33 6.38 -26.91
N ASN A 52 3.24 6.56 -27.85
CA ASN A 52 4.31 5.60 -28.16
C ASN A 52 5.69 6.16 -27.78
N ASP A 53 5.71 7.15 -26.88
CA ASP A 53 6.93 7.85 -26.50
C ASP A 53 7.67 6.99 -25.46
N ALA A 54 8.80 6.41 -25.89
CA ALA A 54 9.67 5.70 -24.97
C ALA A 54 10.21 6.67 -23.91
N PRO A 55 10.31 6.26 -22.63
CA PRO A 55 10.83 7.12 -21.58
C PRO A 55 12.25 7.56 -21.94
N THR A 56 12.57 8.84 -21.69
CA THR A 56 13.94 9.33 -21.83
C THR A 56 14.75 8.87 -20.62
N ILE A 57 15.39 7.71 -20.76
CA ILE A 57 16.24 7.11 -19.73
C ILE A 57 17.68 7.60 -19.90
N VAL A 58 18.18 8.32 -18.91
CA VAL A 58 19.60 8.63 -18.71
C VAL A 58 20.26 7.39 -18.11
N SER A 59 21.05 6.70 -18.94
CA SER A 59 21.74 5.48 -18.55
C SER A 59 22.78 5.73 -17.46
N ARG A 60 23.18 4.65 -16.79
CA ARG A 60 24.28 4.66 -15.81
C ARG A 60 25.55 5.33 -16.33
N LYS A 61 25.89 5.09 -17.60
CA LYS A 61 27.06 5.70 -18.23
C LYS A 61 26.90 7.22 -18.38
N GLU A 62 25.71 7.68 -18.76
CA GLU A 62 25.45 9.10 -19.04
C GLU A 62 25.41 9.96 -17.78
N TRP A 63 24.85 9.48 -16.67
CA TRP A 63 24.89 10.22 -15.41
C TRP A 63 26.21 10.04 -14.63
N GLY A 64 27.13 9.20 -15.13
CA GLY A 64 28.45 9.00 -14.53
C GLY A 64 28.43 8.08 -13.31
N ALA A 65 27.64 7.01 -13.38
CA ALA A 65 27.55 5.99 -12.36
C ALA A 65 28.87 5.27 -12.14
N ARG A 66 29.11 4.88 -10.89
CA ARG A 66 30.11 3.88 -10.55
C ARG A 66 29.68 2.50 -11.05
N SER A 67 30.64 1.58 -11.14
CA SER A 67 30.36 0.17 -11.43
C SER A 67 29.38 -0.40 -10.41
N GLN A 68 28.33 -1.04 -10.91
CA GLN A 68 27.32 -1.68 -10.08
C GLN A 68 27.88 -2.94 -9.42
N THR A 69 27.64 -3.09 -8.11
CA THR A 69 28.06 -4.29 -7.36
C THR A 69 26.89 -5.13 -6.84
N CYS A 70 25.65 -4.67 -7.04
CA CYS A 70 24.46 -5.45 -6.72
C CYS A 70 24.31 -6.64 -7.68
N TRP A 71 24.14 -7.84 -7.12
CA TRP A 71 24.15 -9.11 -7.86
C TRP A 71 22.82 -9.88 -7.75
N ALA A 72 22.00 -9.56 -6.75
CA ALA A 72 20.69 -10.20 -6.57
C ALA A 72 19.81 -9.89 -7.79
N GLN A 73 19.32 -10.95 -8.45
CA GLN A 73 18.51 -10.82 -9.66
C GLN A 73 17.07 -10.50 -9.29
N LEU A 74 16.45 -9.62 -10.08
CA LEU A 74 15.01 -9.42 -10.11
C LEU A 74 14.45 -10.19 -11.29
N THR A 75 13.39 -10.96 -11.09
CA THR A 75 12.76 -11.77 -12.15
C THR A 75 11.48 -11.08 -12.63
N PRO A 76 11.45 -10.52 -13.85
CA PRO A 76 10.24 -9.97 -14.43
C PRO A 76 9.26 -11.04 -14.97
N PRO A 77 7.96 -10.71 -15.14
CA PRO A 77 7.34 -9.44 -14.77
C PRO A 77 7.16 -9.37 -13.26
N VAL A 78 7.53 -8.23 -12.67
CA VAL A 78 7.23 -8.01 -11.25
C VAL A 78 5.79 -7.56 -11.08
N ALA A 79 5.22 -7.83 -9.90
CA ALA A 79 3.83 -7.50 -9.61
C ALA A 79 3.67 -6.15 -8.92
N TYR A 80 4.74 -5.52 -8.44
CA TYR A 80 4.64 -4.31 -7.62
C TYR A 80 5.52 -3.17 -8.12
N VAL A 81 5.05 -1.93 -7.92
CA VAL A 81 5.84 -0.71 -8.04
C VAL A 81 5.88 -0.04 -6.68
N ILE A 82 7.07 0.20 -6.16
CA ILE A 82 7.27 0.99 -4.95
C ILE A 82 7.72 2.38 -5.36
N THR A 83 7.02 3.41 -4.89
CA THR A 83 7.43 4.81 -5.09
C THR A 83 7.91 5.42 -3.79
N GLN A 84 9.07 6.08 -3.82
CA GLN A 84 9.58 6.88 -2.71
C GLN A 84 9.90 8.30 -3.18
N GLN A 85 9.79 9.28 -2.31
CA GLN A 85 10.27 10.64 -2.57
C GLN A 85 11.58 10.89 -1.80
N LEU A 86 12.57 11.46 -2.50
CA LEU A 86 13.88 11.80 -1.94
C LEU A 86 13.94 13.32 -1.72
N THR A 87 13.77 13.73 -0.46
CA THR A 87 13.80 15.13 -0.06
C THR A 87 15.18 15.76 -0.25
N GLY A 88 15.23 17.01 -0.72
CA GLY A 88 16.47 17.76 -0.98
C GLY A 88 17.18 17.38 -2.29
N MET A 89 16.54 16.58 -3.15
CA MET A 89 17.10 16.12 -4.42
C MET A 89 16.66 16.95 -5.64
N GLU A 90 15.99 18.08 -5.42
CA GLU A 90 15.50 18.98 -6.49
C GLU A 90 16.53 19.28 -7.56
N CYS A 91 16.16 19.17 -8.83
CA CYS A 91 17.02 19.55 -9.94
C CYS A 91 16.20 19.82 -11.21
N GLN A 92 16.59 20.83 -11.98
CA GLN A 92 15.89 21.23 -13.21
C GLN A 92 16.70 20.95 -14.48
N GLU A 93 17.97 20.57 -14.33
CA GLU A 93 18.88 20.28 -15.44
C GLU A 93 19.58 18.93 -15.23
N GLN A 94 19.80 18.21 -16.32
CA GLN A 94 20.34 16.85 -16.28
C GLN A 94 21.72 16.76 -15.61
N ASN A 95 22.58 17.75 -15.81
CA ASN A 95 23.90 17.84 -15.16
C ASN A 95 23.79 17.89 -13.62
N VAL A 96 22.88 18.72 -13.10
CA VAL A 96 22.61 18.89 -11.66
C VAL A 96 21.96 17.64 -11.09
N CYS A 97 20.97 17.08 -11.79
CA CYS A 97 20.34 15.81 -11.40
C CYS A 97 21.36 14.67 -11.33
N SER A 98 22.24 14.57 -12.33
CA SER A 98 23.30 13.57 -12.38
C SER A 98 24.32 13.77 -11.26
N GLU A 99 24.65 15.02 -10.92
CA GLU A 99 25.54 15.33 -9.79
C GLU A 99 24.95 14.89 -8.45
N LYS A 100 23.69 15.25 -8.20
CA LYS A 100 22.96 14.81 -7.01
C LYS A 100 22.86 13.29 -6.94
N LEU A 101 22.59 12.62 -8.06
CA LEU A 101 22.53 11.17 -8.13
C LEU A 101 23.87 10.50 -7.81
N ARG A 102 25.00 11.04 -8.29
CA ARG A 102 26.33 10.57 -7.89
C ARG A 102 26.57 10.73 -6.40
N GLY A 103 26.14 11.86 -5.81
CA GLY A 103 26.18 12.08 -4.36
C GLY A 103 25.36 11.05 -3.58
N LEU A 104 24.15 10.75 -4.04
CA LEU A 104 23.27 9.73 -3.46
C LEU A 104 23.90 8.33 -3.55
N GLN A 105 24.48 7.98 -4.70
CA GLN A 105 25.18 6.70 -4.88
C GLN A 105 26.38 6.60 -3.94
N ALA A 106 27.18 7.66 -3.83
CA ALA A 106 28.32 7.71 -2.92
C ALA A 106 27.91 7.52 -1.46
N HIS A 107 26.86 8.21 -1.02
CA HIS A 107 26.31 8.06 0.33
C HIS A 107 25.78 6.63 0.58
N SER A 108 25.04 6.06 -0.37
CA SER A 108 24.50 4.69 -0.26
C SER A 108 25.63 3.66 -0.11
N VAL A 109 26.70 3.77 -0.90
CA VAL A 109 27.81 2.82 -0.86
C VAL A 109 28.71 3.03 0.36
N TYR A 110 29.16 4.27 0.60
CA TYR A 110 30.20 4.52 1.61
C TYR A 110 29.66 4.78 3.00
N THR A 111 28.44 5.30 3.13
CA THR A 111 27.84 5.60 4.43
C THR A 111 26.90 4.49 4.88
N LYS A 112 26.07 3.96 3.98
CA LYS A 112 25.11 2.88 4.32
C LYS A 112 25.65 1.47 4.09
N GLY A 113 26.77 1.31 3.39
CA GLY A 113 27.35 0.00 3.08
C GLY A 113 26.54 -0.81 2.06
N TRP A 114 25.68 -0.15 1.26
CA TRP A 114 24.88 -0.81 0.24
C TRP A 114 25.72 -1.11 -1.01
N CYS A 115 25.29 -2.10 -1.81
CA CYS A 115 25.97 -2.47 -3.04
C CYS A 115 25.87 -1.40 -4.14
N ASP A 116 24.82 -0.57 -4.09
CA ASP A 116 24.57 0.55 -5.00
C ASP A 116 23.41 1.42 -4.44
N LEU A 117 22.77 2.21 -5.31
CA LEU A 117 21.46 2.82 -5.10
C LEU A 117 20.40 1.78 -4.73
N ALA A 118 19.45 2.17 -3.87
CA ALA A 118 18.35 1.28 -3.48
C ALA A 118 17.29 1.08 -4.56
N TYR A 119 17.17 1.99 -5.53
CA TYR A 119 16.04 2.03 -6.46
C TYR A 119 16.43 1.54 -7.85
N ASN A 120 15.49 0.92 -8.56
CA ASN A 120 15.66 0.50 -9.94
C ASN A 120 15.76 1.73 -10.86
N PHE A 121 14.92 2.74 -10.64
CA PHE A 121 14.92 3.99 -11.39
C PHE A 121 14.66 5.19 -10.48
N LEU A 122 15.20 6.34 -10.88
CA LEU A 122 14.96 7.62 -10.22
C LEU A 122 14.40 8.62 -11.22
N ILE A 123 13.55 9.54 -10.78
CA ILE A 123 12.85 10.46 -11.66
C ILE A 123 13.16 11.89 -11.21
N GLY A 124 13.79 12.66 -12.08
CA GLY A 124 14.15 14.04 -11.83
C GLY A 124 12.99 15.00 -12.09
N ASP A 125 13.02 16.17 -11.46
CA ASP A 125 12.04 17.23 -11.75
C ASP A 125 12.20 17.79 -13.18
N ASP A 126 13.33 17.50 -13.82
CA ASP A 126 13.65 17.77 -15.23
C ASP A 126 12.88 16.87 -16.22
N GLY A 127 12.03 15.96 -15.72
CA GLY A 127 11.22 15.06 -16.54
C GLY A 127 12.01 13.91 -17.17
N ARG A 128 13.20 13.59 -16.66
CA ARG A 128 14.01 12.45 -17.11
C ARG A 128 13.99 11.31 -16.10
N VAL A 129 14.12 10.10 -16.63
CA VAL A 129 14.32 8.91 -15.81
C VAL A 129 15.82 8.61 -15.76
N TYR A 130 16.35 8.37 -14.58
CA TYR A 130 17.74 8.00 -14.35
C TYR A 130 17.82 6.53 -13.97
N GLU A 131 18.64 5.78 -14.68
CA GLU A 131 18.84 4.35 -14.43
C GLU A 131 19.57 4.15 -13.09
N GLY A 132 18.89 3.51 -12.14
CA GLY A 132 19.46 3.05 -10.87
C GLY A 132 20.10 1.68 -11.04
N VAL A 133 19.62 0.66 -10.32
CA VAL A 133 20.09 -0.74 -10.52
C VAL A 133 19.50 -1.41 -11.77
N GLY A 134 18.54 -0.77 -12.44
CA GLY A 134 17.96 -1.22 -13.71
C GLY A 134 16.86 -2.28 -13.57
N TRP A 135 16.46 -2.88 -14.69
CA TRP A 135 15.27 -3.76 -14.76
C TRP A 135 15.43 -5.13 -14.12
N ASN A 136 16.63 -5.71 -14.15
CA ASN A 136 16.86 -7.13 -13.84
C ASN A 136 17.59 -7.35 -12.51
N ILE A 137 17.79 -6.29 -11.74
CA ILE A 137 18.55 -6.33 -10.49
C ILE A 137 17.64 -5.88 -9.37
N GLN A 138 17.64 -6.66 -8.30
CA GLN A 138 16.85 -6.39 -7.11
C GLN A 138 17.36 -5.11 -6.43
N GLY A 139 16.44 -4.18 -6.18
CA GLY A 139 16.69 -3.00 -5.37
C GLY A 139 16.81 -3.30 -3.87
N LEU A 140 17.12 -2.26 -3.09
CA LEU A 140 17.18 -2.25 -1.63
C LEU A 140 16.19 -1.23 -1.05
N HIS A 141 15.10 -0.96 -1.76
CA HIS A 141 14.17 0.14 -1.48
C HIS A 141 13.13 -0.16 -0.40
N THR A 142 12.70 -1.42 -0.24
CA THR A 142 11.71 -1.78 0.78
C THR A 142 11.82 -3.24 1.20
N GLN A 143 12.05 -3.45 2.49
CA GLN A 143 12.14 -4.78 3.08
C GLN A 143 10.86 -5.60 2.83
N GLY A 144 11.01 -6.80 2.29
CA GLY A 144 9.90 -7.70 1.92
C GLY A 144 9.40 -7.54 0.49
N TYR A 145 9.62 -6.38 -0.15
CA TYR A 145 9.18 -6.13 -1.53
C TYR A 145 10.31 -6.14 -2.56
N ASN A 146 11.57 -5.99 -2.13
CA ASN A 146 12.74 -5.89 -3.02
C ASN A 146 12.77 -6.94 -4.15
N LYS A 147 12.45 -8.21 -3.84
CA LYS A 147 12.50 -9.33 -4.80
C LYS A 147 11.30 -9.44 -5.76
N VAL A 148 10.24 -8.66 -5.53
CA VAL A 148 8.97 -8.74 -6.27
C VAL A 148 8.52 -7.39 -6.82
N SER A 149 9.35 -6.35 -6.76
CA SER A 149 8.94 -4.99 -7.11
C SER A 149 10.02 -4.19 -7.82
N LEU A 150 9.59 -3.20 -8.61
CA LEU A 150 10.45 -2.13 -9.09
C LEU A 150 10.38 -0.97 -8.09
N GLY A 151 11.54 -0.50 -7.62
CA GLY A 151 11.66 0.73 -6.85
C GLY A 151 11.85 1.95 -7.74
N LEU A 152 10.94 2.92 -7.64
CA LEU A 152 10.97 4.22 -8.30
C LEU A 152 11.16 5.32 -7.25
N ALA A 153 12.15 6.19 -7.43
CA ALA A 153 12.38 7.31 -6.51
C ALA A 153 12.26 8.66 -7.20
N PHE A 154 11.36 9.51 -6.73
CA PHE A 154 11.20 10.88 -7.20
C PHE A 154 12.17 11.81 -6.48
N PHE A 155 12.87 12.65 -7.24
CA PHE A 155 13.58 13.77 -6.66
C PHE A 155 12.56 14.78 -6.14
N GLY A 156 12.75 15.23 -4.90
CA GLY A 156 11.73 16.01 -4.21
C GLY A 156 12.32 17.18 -3.44
N THR A 157 11.43 18.12 -3.16
CA THR A 157 11.74 19.40 -2.51
C THR A 157 11.74 19.28 -0.99
N LYS A 158 10.59 18.94 -0.45
CA LYS A 158 10.28 18.76 0.97
C LYS A 158 9.39 17.54 1.13
N GLU A 159 9.41 16.92 2.31
CA GLU A 159 8.47 15.86 2.63
C GLU A 159 7.02 16.33 2.43
N GLY A 160 6.17 15.46 1.87
CA GLY A 160 4.74 15.71 1.67
C GLY A 160 4.36 16.59 0.48
N HIS A 161 5.31 17.02 -0.37
CA HIS A 161 4.98 17.73 -1.62
C HIS A 161 4.88 16.74 -2.78
N SER A 162 3.91 16.89 -3.69
CA SER A 162 3.86 16.06 -4.91
C SER A 162 5.11 16.25 -5.79
N PRO A 163 5.55 15.20 -6.51
CA PRO A 163 6.53 15.36 -7.59
C PRO A 163 6.08 16.35 -8.67
N SER A 164 7.03 16.91 -9.42
CA SER A 164 6.72 17.85 -10.51
C SER A 164 5.86 17.19 -11.60
N PRO A 165 5.02 17.94 -12.34
CA PRO A 165 4.25 17.37 -13.45
C PRO A 165 5.12 16.68 -14.51
N ALA A 166 6.33 17.19 -14.74
CA ALA A 166 7.28 16.57 -15.66
C ALA A 166 7.78 15.22 -15.11
N ALA A 167 8.06 15.14 -13.81
CA ALA A 167 8.44 13.89 -13.15
C ALA A 167 7.28 12.87 -13.16
N LEU A 168 6.05 13.30 -12.89
CA LEU A 168 4.88 12.41 -12.96
C LEU A 168 4.69 11.86 -14.38
N SER A 169 4.77 12.70 -15.42
CA SER A 169 4.70 12.25 -16.82
C SER A 169 5.82 11.27 -17.16
N ALA A 170 7.06 11.52 -16.72
CA ALA A 170 8.18 10.62 -16.98
C ALA A 170 8.00 9.25 -16.29
N ALA A 171 7.41 9.24 -15.10
CA ALA A 171 7.08 8.00 -14.39
C ALA A 171 5.95 7.23 -15.08
N GLU A 172 4.91 7.91 -15.60
CA GLU A 172 3.86 7.27 -16.41
C GLU A 172 4.45 6.59 -17.65
N ASP A 173 5.31 7.30 -18.40
CA ASP A 173 5.95 6.76 -19.60
C ASP A 173 6.85 5.56 -19.26
N LEU A 174 7.56 5.61 -18.12
CA LEU A 174 8.38 4.50 -17.63
C LEU A 174 7.54 3.27 -17.26
N ILE A 175 6.45 3.46 -16.53
CA ILE A 175 5.55 2.37 -16.12
C ILE A 175 4.91 1.73 -17.35
N PHE A 176 4.45 2.54 -18.30
CA PHE A 176 3.88 2.05 -19.55
C PHE A 176 4.90 1.22 -20.35
N TYR A 177 6.12 1.74 -20.50
CA TYR A 177 7.22 1.00 -21.13
C TYR A 177 7.52 -0.32 -20.40
N ALA A 178 7.55 -0.31 -19.06
CA ALA A 178 7.80 -1.50 -18.27
C ALA A 178 6.74 -2.59 -18.51
N ILE A 179 5.46 -2.20 -18.61
CA ILE A 179 4.37 -3.12 -18.93
C ILE A 179 4.53 -3.68 -20.35
N GLN A 180 4.76 -2.82 -21.33
CA GLN A 180 4.92 -3.24 -22.74
C GLN A 180 6.09 -4.20 -22.96
N LYS A 181 7.19 -4.02 -22.21
CA LYS A 181 8.39 -4.86 -22.31
C LYS A 181 8.36 -6.08 -21.41
N GLY A 182 7.27 -6.30 -20.65
CA GLY A 182 7.14 -7.43 -19.73
C GLY A 182 8.04 -7.31 -18.49
N HIS A 183 8.52 -6.10 -18.17
CA HIS A 183 9.22 -5.84 -16.92
C HIS A 183 8.26 -5.75 -15.74
N LEU A 184 7.05 -5.24 -15.99
CA LEU A 184 6.01 -5.00 -15.00
C LEU A 184 4.71 -5.70 -15.43
N SER A 185 4.00 -6.29 -14.48
CA SER A 185 2.68 -6.86 -14.75
C SER A 185 1.71 -5.77 -15.24
N PRO A 186 0.85 -6.04 -16.25
CA PRO A 186 -0.26 -5.14 -16.61
C PRO A 186 -1.22 -4.87 -15.44
N TRP A 187 -1.20 -5.74 -14.42
CA TRP A 187 -2.00 -5.66 -13.21
C TRP A 187 -1.12 -5.32 -11.99
N TYR A 188 -0.10 -4.49 -12.16
CA TYR A 188 0.79 -4.18 -11.05
C TYR A 188 0.07 -3.48 -9.89
N ILE A 189 0.60 -3.69 -8.70
CA ILE A 189 0.13 -3.09 -7.46
C ILE A 189 1.13 -2.02 -7.01
N GLN A 190 0.64 -0.84 -6.65
CA GLN A 190 1.44 0.13 -5.93
C GLN A 190 1.02 0.09 -4.47
N PRO A 191 1.74 -0.65 -3.61
CA PRO A 191 1.28 -0.84 -2.26
C PRO A 191 1.41 0.44 -1.46
N LEU A 192 0.44 0.67 -0.57
CA LEU A 192 0.58 1.67 0.46
C LEU A 192 1.64 1.18 1.44
N LEU A 193 2.85 1.70 1.30
CA LEU A 193 3.94 1.34 2.18
C LEU A 193 3.72 1.96 3.55
N LEU A 194 3.90 1.14 4.59
CA LEU A 194 4.19 1.62 5.93
C LEU A 194 5.43 2.50 5.83
N LYS A 195 5.33 3.79 6.17
CA LYS A 195 6.51 4.65 6.30
C LYS A 195 7.49 3.94 7.24
N GLU A 196 8.72 3.71 6.76
CA GLU A 196 9.78 3.15 7.60
C GLU A 196 9.93 4.00 8.86
N GLU A 197 10.12 3.27 9.96
CA GLU A 197 10.07 3.69 11.35
C GLU A 197 10.81 5.01 11.63
N MET A 198 10.06 6.05 11.99
CA MET A 198 10.57 6.90 13.05
C MET A 198 10.68 6.01 14.30
N CYS A 199 11.89 5.81 14.81
CA CYS A 199 12.23 5.02 16.01
C CYS A 199 11.60 5.55 17.32
N LEU A 200 10.56 6.35 17.25
CA LEU A 200 9.65 6.64 18.33
C LEU A 200 8.39 5.85 18.00
N ALA A 201 8.14 4.75 18.72
CA ALA A 201 6.88 4.04 18.67
C ALA A 201 5.76 5.08 18.83
N TYR A 202 5.17 5.52 17.72
CA TYR A 202 4.01 6.39 17.78
C TYR A 202 2.94 5.49 18.40
N GLN A 203 2.57 5.80 19.64
CA GLN A 203 1.46 5.15 20.31
C GLN A 203 0.21 5.55 19.52
N GLN A 204 -0.06 4.84 18.43
CA GLN A 204 -1.37 4.91 17.82
C GLN A 204 -2.37 4.44 18.88
N PRO A 205 -3.50 5.15 19.03
CA PRO A 205 -4.49 4.76 20.00
C PRO A 205 -4.90 3.33 19.71
N ALA A 206 -4.58 2.40 20.62
CA ALA A 206 -5.01 1.03 20.48
C ALA A 206 -6.54 1.00 20.44
N MET A 207 -7.08 0.07 19.64
CA MET A 207 -8.49 -0.23 19.67
C MET A 207 -8.88 -0.60 21.12
N PRO A 208 -10.09 -0.27 21.59
CA PRO A 208 -10.50 -0.61 22.94
C PRO A 208 -10.28 -2.12 23.19
N ARG A 209 -9.48 -2.47 24.19
CA ARG A 209 -9.19 -3.87 24.54
C ARG A 209 -10.48 -4.57 24.96
N LYS A 210 -11.13 -5.25 24.02
CA LYS A 210 -12.23 -6.19 24.26
C LYS A 210 -11.69 -7.61 24.11
N ALA A 211 -12.30 -8.56 24.82
CA ALA A 211 -12.00 -9.97 24.63
C ALA A 211 -12.18 -10.35 23.16
N CYS A 212 -11.37 -11.29 22.68
CA CYS A 212 -11.51 -11.87 21.33
C CYS A 212 -12.99 -12.23 21.07
N PRO A 213 -13.57 -11.82 19.94
CA PRO A 213 -14.95 -12.16 19.63
C PRO A 213 -15.06 -13.68 19.47
N SER A 214 -16.25 -14.22 19.77
CA SER A 214 -16.54 -15.61 19.43
C SER A 214 -16.57 -15.76 17.92
N ILE A 215 -15.61 -16.48 17.37
CA ILE A 215 -15.53 -16.78 15.94
C ILE A 215 -16.37 -18.04 15.68
N ILE A 216 -17.34 -17.95 14.77
CA ILE A 216 -18.10 -19.10 14.28
C ILE A 216 -17.17 -19.89 13.38
N PRO A 217 -16.74 -21.10 13.78
CA PRO A 217 -15.74 -21.85 13.04
C PRO A 217 -16.33 -22.42 11.75
N ARG A 218 -15.43 -22.80 10.84
CA ARG A 218 -15.77 -23.42 9.54
C ARG A 218 -16.77 -24.58 9.62
N SER A 219 -16.71 -25.39 10.67
CA SER A 219 -17.60 -26.54 10.86
C SER A 219 -19.07 -26.14 11.09
N GLU A 220 -19.34 -25.00 11.71
CA GLU A 220 -20.71 -24.58 12.06
C GLU A 220 -21.50 -24.13 10.83
N TRP A 221 -20.84 -23.55 9.82
CA TRP A 221 -21.48 -23.17 8.56
C TRP A 221 -21.27 -24.21 7.44
N GLU A 222 -20.77 -25.40 7.79
CA GLU A 222 -20.53 -26.53 6.88
C GLU A 222 -19.57 -26.19 5.73
N ALA A 223 -18.44 -25.58 6.05
CA ALA A 223 -17.42 -25.24 5.07
C ALA A 223 -16.89 -26.45 4.32
N ARG A 224 -16.72 -26.31 3.01
CA ARG A 224 -15.91 -27.24 2.20
C ARG A 224 -14.43 -27.16 2.58
N GLU A 225 -13.68 -28.20 2.22
CA GLU A 225 -12.23 -28.26 2.45
C GLU A 225 -11.48 -27.18 1.65
N THR A 226 -10.45 -26.60 2.26
CA THR A 226 -9.59 -25.60 1.63
C THR A 226 -8.42 -26.26 0.92
N HIS A 227 -8.06 -25.76 -0.25
CA HIS A 227 -6.84 -26.17 -0.97
C HIS A 227 -5.87 -24.99 -1.13
N CYS A 228 -6.08 -23.92 -0.37
CA CYS A 228 -5.26 -22.73 -0.42
C CYS A 228 -3.90 -22.95 0.27
N PRO A 229 -2.85 -22.23 -0.16
CA PRO A 229 -1.54 -22.31 0.48
C PRO A 229 -1.55 -21.67 1.88
N GLN A 230 -0.50 -21.94 2.65
CA GLN A 230 -0.31 -21.31 3.97
C GLN A 230 -0.01 -19.81 3.84
N MET A 231 -0.43 -19.03 4.82
CA MET A 231 -0.16 -17.59 4.93
C MET A 231 1.20 -17.34 5.60
N SER A 232 1.88 -16.25 5.21
CA SER A 232 3.04 -15.74 5.93
C SER A 232 2.57 -14.83 7.08
N LEU A 233 2.85 -15.23 8.32
CA LEU A 233 2.49 -14.47 9.52
C LEU A 233 3.72 -13.85 10.22
N PRO A 234 3.53 -12.76 11.00
CA PRO A 234 2.29 -12.00 11.17
C PRO A 234 1.94 -11.21 9.90
N ALA A 235 0.64 -11.07 9.64
CA ALA A 235 0.15 -10.18 8.59
C ALA A 235 0.55 -8.73 8.88
N LYS A 236 0.70 -7.92 7.84
CA LYS A 236 1.10 -6.50 7.93
C LYS A 236 -0.03 -5.54 7.61
N TYR A 237 -1.10 -6.05 7.01
CA TYR A 237 -2.24 -5.26 6.55
C TYR A 237 -3.56 -5.88 7.00
N VAL A 238 -4.54 -5.02 7.22
CA VAL A 238 -5.95 -5.39 7.30
C VAL A 238 -6.66 -4.69 6.15
N ILE A 239 -7.34 -5.46 5.31
CA ILE A 239 -8.12 -4.94 4.18
C ILE A 239 -9.60 -5.13 4.48
N ILE A 240 -10.31 -4.02 4.65
CA ILE A 240 -11.76 -4.03 4.87
C ILE A 240 -12.49 -4.10 3.54
N ILE A 241 -13.37 -5.08 3.43
CA ILE A 241 -14.09 -5.46 2.21
C ILE A 241 -15.59 -5.44 2.50
N HIS A 242 -16.43 -5.22 1.48
CA HIS A 242 -17.83 -5.62 1.53
C HIS A 242 -18.09 -6.76 0.55
N THR A 243 -19.09 -7.60 0.80
CA THR A 243 -19.43 -8.68 -0.15
C THR A 243 -20.24 -8.17 -1.34
N ALA A 244 -20.70 -6.91 -1.30
CA ALA A 244 -21.58 -6.27 -2.28
C ALA A 244 -22.92 -7.01 -2.51
N GLY A 245 -23.28 -7.91 -1.60
CA GLY A 245 -24.49 -8.73 -1.66
C GLY A 245 -25.58 -8.29 -0.68
N THR A 246 -26.49 -9.21 -0.38
CA THR A 246 -27.51 -9.01 0.66
C THR A 246 -26.90 -9.13 2.05
N THR A 247 -27.40 -8.31 2.99
CA THR A 247 -27.04 -8.44 4.41
C THR A 247 -27.72 -9.66 5.03
N CYS A 248 -27.25 -10.05 6.20
CA CYS A 248 -27.85 -11.07 7.06
C CYS A 248 -27.92 -10.53 8.49
N ASN A 249 -29.02 -10.77 9.20
CA ASN A 249 -29.28 -10.20 10.54
C ASN A 249 -29.47 -11.27 11.63
N THR A 250 -29.51 -12.54 11.25
CA THR A 250 -29.59 -13.69 12.18
C THR A 250 -28.45 -14.64 11.87
N SER A 251 -28.01 -15.42 12.88
CA SER A 251 -26.88 -16.33 12.67
C SER A 251 -27.15 -17.37 11.58
N ALA A 252 -28.35 -17.94 11.55
CA ALA A 252 -28.74 -18.91 10.51
C ALA A 252 -28.68 -18.32 9.09
N ASP A 253 -29.17 -17.08 8.92
CA ASP A 253 -29.09 -16.39 7.62
C ASP A 253 -27.63 -16.11 7.24
N CYS A 254 -26.81 -15.69 8.21
CA CYS A 254 -25.42 -15.37 7.96
C CYS A 254 -24.59 -16.61 7.60
N GLN A 255 -24.77 -17.74 8.29
CA GLN A 255 -24.13 -19.00 7.92
C GLN A 255 -24.52 -19.43 6.49
N THR A 256 -25.79 -19.28 6.12
CA THR A 256 -26.26 -19.53 4.75
C THR A 256 -25.56 -18.63 3.74
N ARG A 257 -25.44 -17.31 4.03
CA ARG A 257 -24.72 -16.37 3.15
C ARG A 257 -23.24 -16.70 3.02
N VAL A 258 -22.57 -17.09 4.08
CA VAL A 258 -21.15 -17.49 4.04
C VAL A 258 -20.98 -18.72 3.14
N ARG A 259 -21.86 -19.72 3.26
CA ARG A 259 -21.86 -20.92 2.40
C ARG A 259 -22.13 -20.58 0.93
N ASP A 260 -23.08 -19.67 0.65
CA ASP A 260 -23.36 -19.19 -0.70
C ASP A 260 -22.13 -18.50 -1.32
N ILE A 261 -21.44 -17.67 -0.53
CA ILE A 261 -20.21 -16.98 -0.96
C ILE A 261 -19.09 -17.98 -1.23
N GLN A 262 -18.88 -18.99 -0.37
CA GLN A 262 -17.89 -20.05 -0.62
C GLN A 262 -18.22 -20.83 -1.91
N SER A 263 -19.51 -21.15 -2.12
CA SER A 263 -19.98 -21.83 -3.32
C SER A 263 -19.67 -21.02 -4.58
N TYR A 264 -20.01 -19.72 -4.57
CA TYR A 264 -19.69 -18.83 -5.68
C TYR A 264 -18.18 -18.71 -5.94
N HIS A 265 -17.37 -18.52 -4.89
CA HIS A 265 -15.92 -18.36 -5.05
C HIS A 265 -15.24 -19.60 -5.64
N MET A 266 -15.54 -20.81 -5.16
CA MET A 266 -14.86 -21.99 -5.71
C MET A 266 -15.51 -22.46 -7.03
N ASP A 267 -16.84 -22.42 -7.16
CA ASP A 267 -17.51 -23.03 -8.30
C ASP A 267 -17.57 -22.10 -9.53
N ARG A 268 -17.49 -20.78 -9.31
CA ARG A 268 -17.57 -19.79 -10.40
C ARG A 268 -16.29 -19.01 -10.62
N LEU A 269 -15.50 -18.77 -9.56
CA LEU A 269 -14.25 -18.02 -9.68
C LEU A 269 -13.00 -18.90 -9.61
N ASP A 270 -13.15 -20.22 -9.44
CA ASP A 270 -12.06 -21.19 -9.35
C ASP A 270 -11.08 -20.87 -8.21
N PHE A 271 -11.58 -20.25 -7.13
CA PHE A 271 -10.77 -20.01 -5.94
C PHE A 271 -10.59 -21.31 -5.16
N CYS A 272 -9.44 -21.44 -4.51
CA CYS A 272 -9.11 -22.60 -3.67
C CYS A 272 -10.02 -22.73 -2.43
N ASP A 273 -10.74 -21.66 -2.05
CA ASP A 273 -11.74 -21.57 -0.98
C ASP A 273 -12.51 -20.22 -1.07
N ILE A 274 -13.31 -19.90 -0.06
CA ILE A 274 -13.82 -18.55 0.18
C ILE A 274 -12.66 -17.55 0.28
N GLY A 275 -12.64 -16.51 -0.57
CA GLY A 275 -11.48 -15.62 -0.66
C GLY A 275 -11.14 -14.79 0.58
N TYR A 276 -12.05 -14.65 1.56
CA TYR A 276 -11.86 -13.80 2.74
C TYR A 276 -11.35 -14.59 3.95
N HIS A 277 -10.54 -13.95 4.80
CA HIS A 277 -10.08 -14.57 6.05
C HIS A 277 -11.22 -14.67 7.06
N PHE A 278 -11.98 -13.58 7.22
CA PHE A 278 -13.15 -13.51 8.08
C PHE A 278 -14.28 -12.72 7.43
N LEU A 279 -15.51 -13.07 7.78
CA LEU A 279 -16.71 -12.35 7.38
C LEU A 279 -17.47 -11.85 8.61
N VAL A 280 -18.12 -10.69 8.51
CA VAL A 280 -18.86 -10.08 9.62
C VAL A 280 -20.30 -9.79 9.19
N GLY A 281 -21.26 -10.38 9.90
CA GLY A 281 -22.70 -10.20 9.67
C GLY A 281 -23.29 -9.02 10.44
N GLN A 282 -24.50 -8.57 10.06
CA GLN A 282 -25.24 -7.57 10.86
C GLN A 282 -25.78 -8.16 12.16
N ASP A 283 -25.75 -9.48 12.33
CA ASP A 283 -25.99 -10.15 13.61
C ASP A 283 -24.87 -9.89 14.64
N GLY A 284 -23.75 -9.28 14.23
CA GLY A 284 -22.56 -9.08 15.05
C GLY A 284 -21.65 -10.32 15.13
N GLY A 285 -21.96 -11.37 14.36
CA GLY A 285 -21.16 -12.59 14.30
C GLY A 285 -19.92 -12.43 13.43
N VAL A 286 -18.82 -13.05 13.85
CA VAL A 286 -17.60 -13.21 13.04
C VAL A 286 -17.54 -14.65 12.53
N TYR A 287 -17.55 -14.81 11.21
CA TYR A 287 -17.54 -16.10 10.54
C TYR A 287 -16.14 -16.38 10.01
N GLU A 288 -15.57 -17.52 10.39
CA GLU A 288 -14.28 -17.98 9.89
C GLU A 288 -14.38 -18.30 8.41
N GLY A 289 -13.66 -17.55 7.56
CA GLY A 289 -13.43 -17.87 6.16
C GLY A 289 -12.25 -18.83 6.06
N VAL A 290 -11.19 -18.46 5.32
CA VAL A 290 -9.94 -19.25 5.32
C VAL A 290 -9.22 -19.26 6.68
N GLY A 291 -9.60 -18.37 7.61
CA GLY A 291 -9.04 -18.30 8.95
C GLY A 291 -7.69 -17.59 8.99
N TRP A 292 -6.90 -17.82 10.04
CA TRP A 292 -5.67 -17.07 10.31
C TRP A 292 -4.44 -17.52 9.51
N ASN A 293 -4.32 -18.83 9.28
CA ASN A 293 -3.06 -19.45 8.83
C ASN A 293 -3.04 -19.76 7.33
N ILE A 294 -4.13 -19.50 6.62
CA ILE A 294 -4.31 -19.86 5.22
C ILE A 294 -4.40 -18.58 4.39
N GLN A 295 -3.68 -18.56 3.27
CA GLN A 295 -3.68 -17.45 2.34
C GLN A 295 -5.07 -17.30 1.69
N GLY A 296 -5.66 -16.10 1.80
CA GLY A 296 -6.92 -15.77 1.12
C GLY A 296 -6.78 -15.55 -0.39
N SER A 297 -7.88 -15.17 -1.03
CA SER A 297 -7.95 -14.80 -2.45
C SER A 297 -8.77 -13.50 -2.65
N HIS A 298 -8.68 -12.59 -1.68
CA HIS A 298 -9.54 -11.42 -1.60
C HIS A 298 -8.99 -10.18 -2.32
N THR A 299 -7.67 -10.00 -2.35
CA THR A 299 -7.04 -8.80 -2.89
C THR A 299 -5.72 -9.16 -3.54
N TYR A 300 -5.69 -9.06 -4.87
CA TYR A 300 -4.49 -9.32 -5.66
C TYR A 300 -3.34 -8.45 -5.16
N GLY A 301 -2.18 -9.05 -4.91
CA GLY A 301 -1.02 -8.36 -4.34
C GLY A 301 -0.96 -8.24 -2.81
N TYR A 302 -1.96 -8.76 -2.11
CA TYR A 302 -2.00 -8.66 -0.65
C TYR A 302 -2.37 -9.97 0.04
N ASN A 303 -2.81 -10.97 -0.73
CA ASN A 303 -3.31 -12.23 -0.20
C ASN A 303 -2.34 -12.94 0.76
N ASP A 304 -1.03 -12.82 0.55
CA ASP A 304 0.04 -13.47 1.34
C ASP A 304 0.51 -12.65 2.56
N ILE A 305 0.10 -11.39 2.66
CA ILE A 305 0.58 -10.43 3.66
C ILE A 305 -0.52 -9.67 4.41
N ALA A 306 -1.80 -9.86 4.04
CA ALA A 306 -2.92 -9.10 4.56
C ALA A 306 -4.07 -9.99 5.01
N LEU A 307 -4.72 -9.62 6.11
CA LEU A 307 -5.99 -10.20 6.52
C LEU A 307 -7.15 -9.46 5.84
N GLY A 308 -7.90 -10.19 5.01
CA GLY A 308 -9.12 -9.70 4.39
C GLY A 308 -10.36 -9.93 5.26
N ILE A 309 -10.97 -8.85 5.76
CA ILE A 309 -12.19 -8.89 6.59
C ILE A 309 -13.36 -8.33 5.77
N ALA A 310 -14.34 -9.18 5.45
CA ALA A 310 -15.48 -8.81 4.61
C ALA A 310 -16.76 -8.61 5.42
N PHE A 311 -17.36 -7.43 5.34
CA PHE A 311 -18.70 -7.19 5.86
C PHE A 311 -19.74 -7.77 4.88
N ILE A 312 -20.65 -8.61 5.38
CA ILE A 312 -21.69 -9.24 4.58
C ILE A 312 -22.78 -8.21 4.25
N GLY A 313 -22.77 -7.71 3.02
CA GLY A 313 -23.73 -6.74 2.52
C GLY A 313 -23.15 -5.76 1.51
N ASN A 314 -23.94 -4.75 1.15
CA ASN A 314 -23.56 -3.61 0.33
C ASN A 314 -23.60 -2.33 1.17
N PHE A 315 -22.43 -1.69 1.35
CA PHE A 315 -22.26 -0.52 2.21
C PHE A 315 -21.82 0.73 1.44
N VAL A 316 -22.29 0.87 0.20
CA VAL A 316 -22.07 2.10 -0.58
C VAL A 316 -22.80 3.28 0.07
N GLU A 317 -24.09 3.12 0.35
CA GLU A 317 -24.95 4.21 0.84
C GLU A 317 -25.20 4.15 2.35
N LYS A 318 -25.36 2.95 2.90
CA LYS A 318 -25.67 2.74 4.33
C LYS A 318 -24.51 2.03 5.00
N PRO A 319 -24.10 2.44 6.22
CA PRO A 319 -23.04 1.75 6.93
C PRO A 319 -23.53 0.41 7.52
N PRO A 320 -22.63 -0.50 7.91
CA PRO A 320 -22.98 -1.59 8.80
C PRO A 320 -23.47 -1.08 10.15
N ASN A 321 -24.24 -1.92 10.86
CA ASN A 321 -24.69 -1.59 12.21
C ASN A 321 -23.53 -1.62 13.22
N ALA A 322 -23.79 -1.09 14.42
CA ALA A 322 -22.79 -1.00 15.48
C ALA A 322 -22.22 -2.37 15.88
N ALA A 323 -23.06 -3.42 15.94
CA ALA A 323 -22.62 -4.76 16.33
C ALA A 323 -21.58 -5.33 15.35
N ALA A 324 -21.80 -5.19 14.04
CA ALA A 324 -20.86 -5.61 13.02
C ALA A 324 -19.54 -4.82 13.11
N LEU A 325 -19.61 -3.50 13.29
CA LEU A 325 -18.42 -2.66 13.42
C LEU A 325 -17.61 -3.08 14.66
N GLU A 326 -18.26 -3.22 15.82
CA GLU A 326 -17.62 -3.65 17.07
C GLU A 326 -16.99 -5.05 16.97
N ALA A 327 -17.64 -5.97 16.26
CA ALA A 327 -17.13 -7.32 16.03
C ALA A 327 -15.84 -7.31 15.20
N ALA A 328 -15.83 -6.57 14.09
CA ALA A 328 -14.63 -6.41 13.25
C ALA A 328 -13.48 -5.73 14.02
N GLN A 329 -13.81 -4.69 14.78
CA GLN A 329 -12.86 -3.99 15.65
C GLN A 329 -12.22 -4.92 16.69
N SER A 330 -13.03 -5.74 17.36
CA SER A 330 -12.56 -6.71 18.37
C SER A 330 -11.75 -7.84 17.72
N LEU A 331 -12.12 -8.26 16.52
CA LEU A 331 -11.38 -9.26 15.74
C LEU A 331 -9.97 -8.78 15.37
N ILE A 332 -9.84 -7.53 14.92
CA ILE A 332 -8.54 -6.94 14.58
C ILE A 332 -7.63 -6.87 15.80
N GLN A 333 -8.16 -6.42 16.95
CA GLN A 333 -7.39 -6.40 18.19
C GLN A 333 -6.98 -7.81 18.63
N CYS A 334 -7.88 -8.79 18.53
CA CYS A 334 -7.59 -10.19 18.81
C CYS A 334 -6.45 -10.73 17.92
N ALA A 335 -6.43 -10.38 16.63
CA ALA A 335 -5.37 -10.78 15.72
C ALA A 335 -3.99 -10.24 16.15
N VAL A 336 -3.92 -9.02 16.67
CA VAL A 336 -2.69 -8.45 17.23
C VAL A 336 -2.28 -9.20 18.50
N ASP A 337 -3.23 -9.40 19.43
CA ASP A 337 -2.97 -10.03 20.72
C ASP A 337 -2.50 -11.49 20.58
N GLN A 338 -2.97 -12.19 19.54
CA GLN A 338 -2.57 -13.57 19.22
C GLN A 338 -1.36 -13.68 18.29
N GLY A 339 -0.78 -12.55 17.85
CA GLY A 339 0.40 -12.54 16.97
C GLY A 339 0.12 -12.91 15.52
N HIS A 340 -1.14 -12.92 15.09
CA HIS A 340 -1.54 -13.09 13.69
C HIS A 340 -1.40 -11.78 12.89
N LEU A 341 -1.40 -10.63 13.55
CA LEU A 341 -1.27 -9.30 12.96
C LEU A 341 -0.15 -8.51 13.66
N ALA A 342 0.70 -7.86 12.88
CA ALA A 342 1.79 -7.04 13.42
C ALA A 342 1.21 -5.85 14.23
N PRO A 343 1.78 -5.47 15.38
CA PRO A 343 1.26 -4.34 16.16
C PRO A 343 1.25 -2.99 15.43
N ASN A 344 2.09 -2.82 14.42
CA ASN A 344 2.18 -1.63 13.56
C ASN A 344 1.53 -1.84 12.18
N TYR A 345 0.51 -2.70 12.09
CA TYR A 345 -0.20 -2.96 10.85
C TYR A 345 -0.80 -1.70 10.21
N LEU A 346 -1.06 -1.76 8.90
CA LEU A 346 -1.83 -0.76 8.17
C LEU A 346 -3.26 -1.24 7.93
N LEU A 347 -4.25 -0.41 8.25
CA LEU A 347 -5.65 -0.63 7.91
C LEU A 347 -6.02 0.16 6.66
N VAL A 348 -6.61 -0.52 5.69
CA VAL A 348 -7.04 0.08 4.42
C VAL A 348 -8.42 -0.43 4.02
N GLY A 349 -9.15 0.34 3.23
CA GLY A 349 -10.29 -0.16 2.47
C GLY A 349 -9.82 -0.90 1.22
N HIS A 350 -10.60 -1.86 0.73
CA HIS A 350 -10.30 -2.56 -0.52
C HIS A 350 -10.05 -1.60 -1.72
N SER A 351 -10.76 -0.47 -1.78
CA SER A 351 -10.61 0.58 -2.78
C SER A 351 -9.27 1.31 -2.75
N ASP A 352 -8.51 1.20 -1.65
CA ASP A 352 -7.23 1.86 -1.50
C ASP A 352 -6.10 1.14 -2.22
N VAL A 353 -6.33 -0.14 -2.51
CA VAL A 353 -5.32 -1.08 -3.01
C VAL A 353 -5.81 -1.82 -4.25
N SER A 354 -7.02 -1.52 -4.72
CA SER A 354 -7.64 -2.10 -5.91
C SER A 354 -8.63 -1.10 -6.51
N GLN A 355 -8.76 -1.07 -7.83
CA GLN A 355 -9.69 -0.19 -8.55
C GLN A 355 -11.13 -0.71 -8.48
N ILE A 356 -11.68 -0.79 -7.26
CA ILE A 356 -13.02 -1.31 -6.97
C ILE A 356 -13.73 -0.43 -5.93
N LEU A 357 -15.07 -0.50 -5.90
CA LEU A 357 -15.89 0.30 -4.99
C LEU A 357 -15.89 -0.21 -3.53
N SER A 358 -15.57 -1.48 -3.30
CA SER A 358 -15.48 -2.09 -1.97
C SER A 358 -14.51 -1.29 -1.08
N PRO A 359 -14.77 -1.08 0.23
CA PRO A 359 -15.86 -1.62 1.04
C PRO A 359 -17.18 -0.82 0.95
N GLY A 360 -17.29 0.08 -0.02
CA GLY A 360 -18.42 1.00 -0.17
C GLY A 360 -18.21 2.27 0.66
N LYS A 361 -18.68 3.39 0.11
CA LYS A 361 -18.40 4.74 0.64
C LYS A 361 -18.84 4.92 2.10
N ALA A 362 -20.01 4.41 2.49
CA ALA A 362 -20.50 4.58 3.86
C ALA A 362 -19.64 3.81 4.89
N LEU A 363 -19.19 2.59 4.57
CA LEU A 363 -18.26 1.85 5.43
C LEU A 363 -16.85 2.46 5.39
N TYR A 364 -16.37 2.86 4.21
CA TYR A 364 -15.07 3.51 4.04
C TYR A 364 -14.91 4.75 4.95
N ASN A 365 -15.92 5.61 4.98
CA ASN A 365 -15.93 6.81 5.83
C ASN A 365 -15.84 6.51 7.33
N ILE A 366 -16.28 5.31 7.77
CA ILE A 366 -16.19 4.91 9.17
C ILE A 366 -14.81 4.35 9.46
N ILE A 367 -14.31 3.43 8.63
CA ILE A 367 -12.99 2.83 8.87
C ILE A 367 -11.87 3.86 8.76
N SER A 368 -12.07 4.97 8.04
CA SER A 368 -11.10 6.06 7.98
C SER A 368 -10.90 6.79 9.32
N THR A 369 -11.78 6.52 10.29
CA THR A 369 -11.66 7.05 11.66
C THR A 369 -11.03 6.04 12.63
N TRP A 370 -10.77 4.80 12.17
CA TRP A 370 -10.21 3.76 13.03
C TRP A 370 -8.69 3.95 13.21
N PRO A 371 -8.13 3.51 14.35
CA PRO A 371 -6.70 3.31 14.51
C PRO A 371 -6.08 2.54 13.34
N HIS A 372 -4.82 2.83 13.05
CA HIS A 372 -4.06 2.21 11.96
C HIS A 372 -4.59 2.47 10.55
N PHE A 373 -5.66 3.26 10.37
CA PHE A 373 -6.06 3.66 9.02
C PHE A 373 -4.95 4.43 8.31
N LYS A 374 -4.76 4.14 7.02
CA LYS A 374 -3.77 4.84 6.19
C LYS A 374 -3.88 6.36 6.36
N GLN A 375 -2.75 7.02 6.58
CA GLN A 375 -2.67 8.49 6.71
C GLN A 375 -2.18 9.12 5.42
#